data_AF-A0A1M6JA41-F1
#
_entry.id   AF-A0A1M6JA41-F1
#
_cell.length_a   1.000
_cell.length_b   1.000
_cell.length_c   1.000
_cell.angle_alpha   90.00
_cell.angle_beta   90.00
_cell.angle_gamma   90.00
#
_symmetry.space_group_name_H-M   'P 1'
#
loop_
_entity.id
_entity.type
_entity.pdbx_description
1 polymer ?
#
loop_
_entity_poly.entity_id
_entity_poly.type
_entity_poly.pdbx_seq_one_letter_code
_entity_poly.pdbx_strand_id
1 'polypeptide(L)' 'MDKLQRILTEITQLTNTIKAEHPQLYKFLDEDPITIPTKDHPDITLKVMKDYLDSLKQILKHSLDSTKK' A
#
# COMPACT_ATOMS: atom_id res chain seq x y z
N MET A 1 -16.84 13.15 2.02
CA MET A 1 -15.48 12.63 1.72
C MET A 1 -15.59 11.14 1.51
N ASP A 2 -15.33 10.69 0.30
CA ASP A 2 -15.49 9.30 -0.10
C ASP A 2 -14.46 8.42 0.61
N LYS A 3 -14.90 7.31 1.22
CA LYS A 3 -14.01 6.35 1.91
C LYS A 3 -12.85 5.91 1.03
N LEU A 4 -13.10 5.79 -0.28
CA LEU A 4 -12.10 5.45 -1.28
C LEU A 4 -10.95 6.45 -1.36
N GLN A 5 -11.26 7.76 -1.31
CA GLN A 5 -10.23 8.80 -1.33
C GLN A 5 -9.33 8.73 -0.11
N ARG A 6 -9.90 8.45 1.07
CA ARG A 6 -9.09 8.29 2.30
C ARG A 6 -8.12 7.12 2.19
N ILE A 7 -8.58 5.99 1.65
CA ILE A 7 -7.73 4.80 1.45
C ILE A 7 -6.62 5.10 0.42
N LEU A 8 -6.93 5.79 -0.70
CA LEU A 8 -5.92 6.23 -1.67
C LEU A 8 -4.86 7.11 -1.04
N THR A 9 -5.29 8.08 -0.22
CA THR A 9 -4.37 8.99 0.47
C THR A 9 -3.47 8.22 1.43
N GLU A 10 -4.03 7.30 2.23
CA GLU A 10 -3.24 6.45 3.14
C GLU A 10 -2.24 5.58 2.39
N ILE A 11 -2.66 4.92 1.30
CA ILE A 11 -1.77 4.12 0.44
C ILE A 11 -0.64 5.00 -0.07
N THR A 12 -0.97 6.14 -0.67
CA THR A 12 0.02 7.06 -1.26
C THR A 12 1.01 7.55 -0.21
N GLN A 13 0.54 7.89 0.99
CA GLN A 13 1.40 8.30 2.09
C GLN A 13 2.32 7.17 2.55
N LEU A 14 1.77 5.97 2.79
CA LEU A 14 2.55 4.79 3.18
C LEU A 14 3.61 4.44 2.13
N THR A 15 3.23 4.39 0.85
CA THR A 15 4.15 4.07 -0.24
C THR A 15 5.25 5.14 -0.37
N ASN A 16 4.93 6.42 -0.18
CA ASN A 16 5.93 7.49 -0.16
C ASN A 16 6.88 7.37 1.05
N THR A 17 6.36 7.07 2.24
CA THR A 17 7.18 6.81 3.43
C THR A 17 8.08 5.60 3.21
N ILE A 18 7.56 4.50 2.65
CA ILE A 18 8.35 3.32 2.29
C ILE A 18 9.44 3.69 1.29
N LYS A 19 9.12 4.45 0.24
CA LYS A 19 10.11 4.88 -0.74
C LYS A 19 11.21 5.76 -0.13
N ALA A 20 10.86 6.64 0.80
CA ALA A 20 11.78 7.57 1.44
C ALA A 20 12.63 6.91 2.54
N GLU A 21 12.03 6.12 3.42
CA GLU A 21 12.69 5.55 4.61
C GLU A 21 13.15 4.10 4.40
N HIS A 22 12.45 3.35 3.54
CA HIS A 22 12.71 1.93 3.28
C HIS A 22 12.75 1.60 1.77
N PRO A 23 13.64 2.25 0.98
CA PRO A 23 13.73 2.02 -0.47
C PRO A 23 13.99 0.55 -0.82
N GLN A 24 14.52 -0.22 0.13
CA GLN A 24 14.72 -1.67 0.02
C GLN A 24 13.39 -2.41 -0.13
N LEU A 25 12.38 -2.07 0.68
CA LEU A 25 11.02 -2.61 0.59
C LEU A 25 10.32 -2.12 -0.68
N TYR A 26 10.55 -0.88 -1.08
CA TYR A 26 10.04 -0.34 -2.35
C TYR A 26 10.56 -1.14 -3.55
N LYS A 27 11.81 -1.64 -3.48
CA LYS A 27 12.39 -2.51 -4.50
C LYS A 27 11.79 -3.92 -4.51
N PHE A 28 11.22 -4.39 -3.40
CA PHE A 28 10.42 -5.62 -3.35
C PHE A 28 8.98 -5.41 -3.85
N LEU A 29 8.53 -4.16 -3.95
CA LEU A 29 7.23 -3.77 -4.54
C LEU A 29 7.29 -3.61 -6.07
N ASP A 30 8.48 -3.66 -6.69
CA ASP A 30 8.74 -3.27 -8.09
C ASP A 30 8.34 -4.33 -9.16
N GLU A 31 7.79 -5.49 -8.78
CA GLU A 31 7.45 -6.54 -9.78
C GLU A 31 5.97 -6.74 -10.08
N ASP A 32 5.04 -6.09 -9.37
CA ASP A 32 3.65 -6.09 -9.81
C ASP A 32 3.05 -4.71 -9.65
N PRO A 33 2.89 -3.93 -10.74
CA PRO A 33 1.95 -2.84 -10.71
C PRO A 33 0.61 -3.45 -10.32
N ILE A 34 0.13 -3.16 -9.12
CA ILE A 34 -1.28 -3.39 -8.82
C ILE A 34 -2.01 -2.68 -9.94
N THR A 35 -2.56 -3.51 -10.82
CA THR A 35 -3.44 -3.11 -11.89
C THR A 35 -4.65 -2.61 -11.14
N ILE A 36 -4.62 -1.32 -10.79
CA ILE A 36 -5.72 -0.64 -10.12
C ILE A 36 -6.92 -0.96 -10.99
N PRO A 37 -7.89 -1.77 -10.52
CA PRO A 37 -8.99 -2.18 -11.35
C PRO A 37 -9.68 -0.90 -11.82
N THR A 38 -9.80 -0.77 -13.13
CA THR A 38 -10.43 0.38 -13.77
C THR A 38 -11.83 0.60 -13.22
N LYS A 39 -12.33 1.83 -13.39
CA LYS A 39 -13.57 2.41 -12.83
C LYS A 39 -14.86 1.57 -12.98
N ASP A 40 -14.83 0.42 -13.63
CA ASP A 40 -15.94 -0.49 -13.86
C ASP A 40 -16.49 -1.18 -12.60
N HIS A 41 -15.71 -1.33 -11.52
CA HIS A 41 -16.17 -2.04 -10.32
C HIS A 41 -15.77 -1.36 -8.99
N PRO A 42 -16.41 -0.23 -8.61
CA PRO A 42 -16.05 0.56 -7.42
C PRO A 42 -16.11 -0.23 -6.09
N ASP A 43 -17.02 -1.19 -5.96
CA ASP A 43 -17.11 -2.05 -4.76
C ASP A 43 -15.91 -2.99 -4.60
N ILE A 44 -15.44 -3.56 -5.72
CA ILE A 44 -14.25 -4.40 -5.74
C ILE A 44 -13.02 -3.51 -5.50
N THR A 45 -12.98 -2.33 -6.10
CA THR A 45 -11.89 -1.36 -5.92
C THR A 45 -11.67 -1.00 -4.45
N LEU A 46 -12.74 -0.76 -3.67
CA LEU A 46 -12.60 -0.42 -2.26
C LEU A 46 -12.02 -1.59 -1.43
N LYS A 47 -12.51 -2.82 -1.66
CA LYS A 47 -12.01 -4.00 -0.94
C LYS A 47 -10.56 -4.30 -1.31
N VAL A 48 -10.23 -4.30 -2.60
CA VAL A 48 -8.88 -4.54 -3.11
C VAL A 48 -7.90 -3.50 -2.58
N MET A 49 -8.27 -2.22 -2.57
CA MET A 49 -7.40 -1.18 -2.02
C MET A 49 -7.23 -1.29 -0.50
N LYS A 50 -8.27 -1.71 0.23
CA LYS A 50 -8.15 -1.93 1.67
C LYS A 50 -7.24 -3.12 1.98
N ASP A 51 -7.39 -4.21 1.21
CA ASP A 51 -6.54 -5.41 1.33
C ASP A 51 -5.07 -5.07 0.96
N TYR A 52 -4.86 -4.20 -0.03
CA TYR A 52 -3.53 -3.69 -0.38
C TYR A 52 -2.91 -2.81 0.71
N LEU A 53 -3.70 -1.89 1.27
CA LEU A 53 -3.28 -1.04 2.38
C LEU A 53 -2.85 -1.87 3.59
N ASP A 54 -3.60 -2.93 3.91
CA ASP A 54 -3.26 -3.86 4.99
C ASP A 54 -1.94 -4.59 4.69
N SER A 55 -1.76 -5.07 3.47
CA SER A 55 -0.52 -5.70 3.01
C SER A 55 0.69 -4.76 3.16
N LEU A 56 0.56 -3.50 2.74
CA LEU A 56 1.62 -2.48 2.91
C LEU A 56 1.95 -2.24 4.40
N LYS A 57 0.93 -2.16 5.26
CA LYS A 57 1.13 -2.01 6.71
C LYS A 57 1.83 -3.22 7.32
N GLN A 58 1.53 -4.43 6.86
CA GLN A 58 2.21 -5.65 7.30
C GLN A 58 3.69 -5.65 6.88
N ILE A 59 4.00 -5.29 5.64
CA ILE A 59 5.38 -5.18 5.14
C ILE A 59 6.17 -4.17 6.00
N LEU A 60 5.59 -3.01 6.26
CA LEU A 60 6.22 -1.96 7.07
C LEU A 60 6.41 -2.40 8.54
N LYS A 61 5.45 -3.14 9.09
CA LYS A 61 5.58 -3.71 10.43
C LYS A 61 6.72 -4.73 10.48
N HIS A 62 6.80 -5.62 9.49
CA HIS A 62 7.88 -6.59 9.41
C HIS A 62 9.26 -5.93 9.28
N SER A 63 9.38 -4.84 8.50
CA SER A 63 10.65 -4.12 8.41
C SER A 63 11.05 -3.45 9.73
N LEU A 64 10.09 -2.85 10.44
CA LEU A 64 10.34 -2.26 11.77
C LEU A 64 10.74 -3.33 12.80
N ASP A 65 10.10 -4.48 12.78
CA ASP A 65 10.41 -5.61 13.67
C ASP A 65 11.79 -6.21 13.35
N SER A 66 12.16 -6.32 12.07
CA SER A 66 13.49 -6.79 11.65
C SER A 66 14.62 -5.83 12.04
N THR A 67 14.33 -4.55 12.28
CA THR A 67 15.35 -3.55 12.68
C THR A 67 15.61 -3.55 14.19
N LYS A 68 14.81 -4.27 15.00
CA LYS A 68 14.93 -4.34 16.47
C LYS A 68 15.68 -5.57 17.00
N LYS A 69 16.34 -6.36 16.15
CA LYS A 69 17.04 -7.58 16.55
C LYS A 69 18.54 -7.46 16.31
#